data_AF-A0A4Q1A7B7-F1
#
_entry.id   AF-A0A4Q1A7B7-F1
#
_cell.length_a   1.000
_cell.length_b   1.000
_cell.length_c   1.000
_cell.angle_alpha   90.00
_cell.angle_beta   90.00
_cell.angle_gamma   90.00
#
_symmetry.space_group_name_H-M   'P 1'
#
loop_
_entity.id
_entity.type
_entity.pdbx_description
1 polymer ?
#
loop_
_entity_poly.entity_id
_entity_poly.type
_entity_poly.pdbx_seq_one_letter_code
_entity_poly.pdbx_strand_id
1 'polypeptide(L)'
;MDRKLISNLLGISEKSYYRWKETRVIFKLLEKYFSENEIKEFLETGKIRKLEVIKGFNVDELESLLFKNNNQEEQLIDFVTHNIDLSKITTFLENFYRVEIKDFLYFFQKINEEKPELELENAKKFVLDKIQNDFYNPTIFGIFKAPTKHQQKSLYQLIENKYSNIEVYVLVKKNINLK
;
A
#
# COMPACT_ATOMS: atom_id res chain seq x y z
N MET A 1 9.84 -22.81 7.03
CA MET A 1 8.63 -23.62 7.27
C MET A 1 8.99 -25.07 7.45
N ASP A 2 8.71 -25.59 8.65
CA ASP A 2 8.87 -26.99 8.98
C ASP A 2 8.05 -27.90 8.05
N ARG A 3 8.72 -28.96 7.58
CA ARG A 3 8.15 -29.88 6.58
C ARG A 3 6.97 -30.69 7.12
N LYS A 4 6.96 -31.01 8.43
CA LYS A 4 5.87 -31.82 9.03
C LYS A 4 4.61 -30.98 9.12
N LEU A 5 4.74 -29.71 9.53
CA LEU A 5 3.62 -28.77 9.53
C LEU A 5 2.97 -28.67 8.15
N ILE A 6 3.77 -28.47 7.10
CA ILE A 6 3.23 -28.35 5.74
C ILE A 6 2.66 -29.66 5.21
N SER A 7 3.30 -30.79 5.53
CA SER A 7 2.80 -32.12 5.17
C SER A 7 1.43 -32.38 5.79
N ASN A 8 1.25 -32.02 7.07
CA ASN A 8 -0.03 -32.12 7.78
C ASN A 8 -1.07 -31.15 7.19
N LEU A 9 -0.71 -29.89 6.93
CA LEU A 9 -1.61 -28.89 6.36
C LEU A 9 -2.15 -29.28 4.98
N LEU A 10 -1.27 -29.81 4.12
CA LEU A 10 -1.64 -30.17 2.76
C LEU A 10 -2.15 -31.61 2.62
N GLY A 11 -2.13 -32.40 3.71
CA GLY A 11 -2.51 -33.82 3.68
C GLY A 11 -1.60 -34.66 2.78
N ILE A 12 -0.29 -34.36 2.75
CA ILE A 12 0.70 -35.06 1.91
C ILE A 12 1.77 -35.73 2.76
N SER A 13 2.48 -36.71 2.18
CA SER A 13 3.67 -37.28 2.82
C SER A 13 4.85 -36.30 2.80
N GLU A 14 5.77 -36.43 3.77
CA GLU A 14 7.03 -35.66 3.78
C GLU A 14 7.85 -35.89 2.49
N LYS A 15 7.78 -37.08 1.90
CA LYS A 15 8.44 -37.39 0.62
C LYS A 15 7.83 -36.57 -0.53
N SER A 16 6.51 -36.41 -0.55
CA SER A 16 5.81 -35.58 -1.52
C SER A 16 6.17 -34.10 -1.33
N TYR A 17 6.33 -33.64 -0.08
CA TYR A 17 6.78 -32.28 0.22
C TYR A 17 8.11 -31.96 -0.49
N TYR A 18 9.14 -32.79 -0.32
CA TYR A 18 10.44 -32.55 -0.95
C TYR A 18 10.35 -32.52 -2.48
N ARG A 19 9.53 -33.39 -3.07
CA ARG A 19 9.36 -33.45 -4.53
C ARG A 19 8.66 -32.20 -5.08
N TRP A 20 7.78 -31.58 -4.30
CA TRP A 20 6.91 -30.50 -4.77
C TRP A 20 7.38 -29.11 -4.35
N LYS A 21 8.16 -28.99 -3.27
CA LYS A 21 8.51 -27.71 -2.64
C LYS A 21 9.02 -26.67 -3.64
N GLU A 22 9.95 -27.07 -4.50
CA GLU A 22 10.61 -26.15 -5.44
C GLU A 22 9.75 -25.83 -6.67
N THR A 23 8.84 -26.73 -7.04
CA THR A 23 8.07 -26.64 -8.28
C THR A 23 6.70 -26.00 -8.11
N ARG A 24 6.11 -26.06 -6.91
CA ARG A 24 4.75 -25.56 -6.68
C ARG A 24 4.73 -24.22 -5.95
N VAL A 25 4.05 -23.25 -6.57
CA VAL A 25 3.87 -21.90 -6.05
C VAL A 25 3.13 -21.83 -4.71
N ILE A 26 2.36 -22.86 -4.34
CA ILE A 26 1.65 -22.91 -3.06
C ILE A 26 2.59 -22.80 -1.86
N PHE A 27 3.79 -23.39 -1.93
CA PHE A 27 4.77 -23.32 -0.85
C PHE A 27 5.28 -21.89 -0.66
N LYS A 28 5.55 -21.19 -1.78
CA LYS A 28 5.94 -19.76 -1.76
C LYS A 28 4.84 -18.88 -1.18
N LEU A 29 3.58 -19.16 -1.50
CA LEU A 29 2.43 -18.45 -0.95
C LEU A 29 2.33 -18.65 0.56
N LEU A 30 2.43 -19.90 1.03
CA LEU A 30 2.36 -20.21 2.45
C LEU A 30 3.51 -19.56 3.23
N GLU A 31 4.74 -19.66 2.72
CA GLU A 31 5.94 -19.05 3.34
C GLU A 31 5.90 -17.51 3.33
N LYS A 32 5.23 -16.90 2.35
CA LYS A 32 5.13 -15.43 2.24
C LYS A 32 4.12 -14.83 3.22
N TYR A 33 2.98 -15.48 3.44
CA TYR A 33 1.85 -14.88 4.15
C TYR A 33 1.62 -15.41 5.56
N PHE A 34 2.22 -16.55 5.90
CA PHE A 34 2.00 -17.20 7.18
C PHE A 34 3.33 -17.53 7.86
N SER A 35 3.35 -17.44 9.18
CA SER A 35 4.43 -17.97 10.00
C SER A 35 4.19 -19.44 10.36
N GLU A 36 5.24 -20.15 10.79
CA GLU A 36 5.11 -21.53 11.27
C GLU A 36 4.14 -21.64 12.45
N ASN A 37 4.16 -20.67 13.36
CA ASN A 37 3.26 -20.63 14.51
C ASN A 37 1.80 -20.47 14.09
N GLU A 38 1.53 -19.66 13.06
CA GLU A 38 0.17 -19.46 12.55
C GLU A 38 -0.37 -20.70 11.84
N ILE A 39 0.49 -21.41 11.09
CA ILE A 39 0.09 -22.70 10.49
C ILE A 39 -0.17 -23.73 11.59
N LYS A 40 0.67 -23.78 12.63
CA LYS A 40 0.46 -24.68 13.77
C LYS A 40 -0.84 -24.37 14.51
N GLU A 41 -1.11 -23.10 14.78
CA GLU A 41 -2.35 -22.64 15.38
C GLU A 41 -3.58 -23.06 14.55
N PHE A 42 -3.51 -22.89 13.24
CA PHE A 42 -4.58 -23.31 12.33
C PHE A 42 -4.82 -24.82 12.36
N LEU A 43 -3.75 -25.62 12.38
CA LEU A 43 -3.86 -27.07 12.48
C LEU A 43 -4.48 -27.53 13.80
N GLU A 44 -4.23 -26.81 14.89
CA GLU A 44 -4.73 -27.15 16.23
C GLU A 44 -6.18 -26.67 16.45
N THR A 45 -6.53 -25.49 15.93
CA THR A 45 -7.77 -24.78 16.30
C THR A 45 -8.75 -24.58 15.15
N GLY A 46 -8.32 -24.83 13.91
CA GLY A 46 -9.05 -24.48 12.69
C GLY A 46 -9.12 -22.98 12.41
N LYS A 47 -8.38 -22.16 13.18
CA LYS A 47 -8.41 -20.70 13.13
C LYS A 47 -7.01 -20.11 13.23
N ILE A 48 -6.86 -18.88 12.77
CA ILE A 48 -5.66 -18.08 13.02
C ILE A 48 -6.12 -16.84 13.77
N ARG A 49 -5.77 -16.71 15.06
CA ARG A 49 -6.33 -15.68 15.95
C ARG A 49 -6.19 -14.27 15.40
N LYS A 50 -5.06 -13.93 14.77
CA LYS A 50 -4.89 -12.59 14.15
C LYS A 50 -5.96 -12.33 13.07
N LEU A 51 -6.29 -13.36 12.28
CA LEU A 51 -7.30 -13.25 11.23
C LEU A 51 -8.71 -13.22 11.81
N GLU A 52 -8.96 -13.96 12.90
CA GLU A 52 -10.26 -13.93 13.60
C GLU A 52 -10.54 -12.56 14.23
N VAL A 53 -9.51 -11.91 14.78
CA VAL A 53 -9.63 -10.56 15.36
C VAL A 53 -10.02 -9.53 14.31
N ILE A 54 -9.49 -9.64 13.08
CA ILE A 54 -9.74 -8.67 12.01
C ILE A 54 -10.94 -9.01 11.12
N LYS A 55 -11.48 -10.23 11.21
CA LYS A 55 -12.58 -10.73 10.37
C LYS A 55 -13.86 -9.89 10.43
N GLY A 56 -14.07 -9.19 11.55
CA GLY A 56 -15.23 -8.32 11.79
C GLY A 56 -15.02 -6.87 11.37
N PHE A 57 -13.84 -6.52 10.87
CA PHE A 57 -13.50 -5.17 10.47
C PHE A 57 -13.28 -5.08 8.97
N ASN A 58 -13.83 -4.03 8.36
CA ASN A 58 -13.42 -3.63 7.02
C ASN A 58 -12.08 -2.88 7.07
N VAL A 59 -11.49 -2.64 5.89
CA VAL A 59 -10.16 -1.99 5.79
C VAL A 59 -10.15 -0.62 6.46
N ASP A 60 -11.19 0.18 6.27
CA ASP A 60 -11.29 1.54 6.82
C ASP A 60 -11.40 1.52 8.37
N GLU A 61 -12.09 0.52 8.93
CA GLU A 61 -12.20 0.32 10.37
C GLU A 61 -10.89 -0.17 11.01
N LEU A 62 -10.14 -1.03 10.31
CA LEU A 62 -8.80 -1.44 10.75
C LEU A 62 -7.82 -0.28 10.72
N GLU A 63 -7.85 0.53 9.66
CA GLU A 63 -7.08 1.77 9.58
C GLU A 63 -7.42 2.67 10.78
N SER A 64 -8.70 2.90 11.05
CA SER A 64 -9.20 3.71 12.18
C SER A 64 -8.74 3.20 13.56
N LEU A 65 -8.64 1.88 13.76
CA LEU A 65 -8.18 1.29 15.01
C LEU A 65 -6.66 1.35 15.18
N LEU A 66 -5.90 1.25 14.09
CA LEU A 66 -4.46 1.41 14.09
C LEU A 66 -4.07 2.86 14.44
N PHE A 67 -4.85 3.85 13.99
CA PHE A 67 -4.59 5.27 14.27
C PHE A 67 -4.73 5.68 15.75
N LYS A 68 -5.46 4.91 16.58
CA LYS A 68 -5.64 5.26 18.02
C LYS A 68 -4.41 4.98 18.90
N ASN A 69 -3.40 4.27 18.40
CA ASN A 69 -2.19 3.93 19.16
C ASN A 69 -0.97 4.69 18.61
N ASN A 70 -0.66 5.84 19.22
CA ASN A 70 0.38 6.82 18.85
C ASN A 70 1.84 6.31 18.74
N ASN A 71 2.11 5.01 18.92
CA ASN A 71 3.46 4.43 18.87
C ASN A 71 3.70 3.52 17.65
N GLN A 72 2.77 3.45 16.69
CA GLN A 72 2.87 2.57 15.51
C GLN A 72 3.02 3.31 14.19
N GLU A 73 3.05 4.64 14.21
CA GLU A 73 3.09 5.45 12.98
C GLU A 73 4.32 5.13 12.12
N GLU A 74 5.53 5.05 12.71
CA GLU A 74 6.74 4.70 11.97
C GLU A 74 6.71 3.28 11.37
N GLN A 75 6.23 2.28 12.11
CA GLN A 75 6.14 0.90 11.61
C GLN A 75 5.10 0.77 10.50
N LEU A 76 3.99 1.49 10.62
CA LEU A 76 2.92 1.53 9.62
C LEU A 76 3.38 2.28 8.37
N ILE A 77 4.09 3.40 8.53
CA ILE A 77 4.74 4.14 7.45
C ILE A 77 5.76 3.25 6.74
N ASP A 78 6.61 2.54 7.46
CA ASP A 78 7.58 1.61 6.88
C ASP A 78 6.86 0.49 6.11
N PHE A 79 5.82 -0.11 6.69
CA PHE A 79 5.03 -1.14 6.02
C PHE A 79 4.40 -0.61 4.73
N VAL A 80 3.74 0.55 4.77
CA VAL A 80 3.11 1.17 3.60
C VAL A 80 4.15 1.56 2.56
N THR A 81 5.29 2.12 2.95
CA THR A 81 6.38 2.47 2.03
C THR A 81 6.85 1.26 1.22
N HIS A 82 6.93 0.08 1.85
CA HIS A 82 7.36 -1.16 1.19
C HIS A 82 6.26 -1.88 0.41
N ASN A 83 4.99 -1.51 0.60
CA ASN A 83 3.84 -2.19 0.00
C ASN A 83 2.93 -1.28 -0.84
N ILE A 84 3.29 0.01 -1.01
CA ILE A 84 2.48 0.94 -1.78
C ILE A 84 2.39 0.46 -3.23
N ASP A 85 1.17 0.27 -3.69
CA ASP A 85 0.93 -0.24 -5.04
C ASP A 85 0.96 0.90 -6.05
N LEU A 86 2.15 1.18 -6.60
CA LEU A 86 2.33 2.14 -7.69
C LEU A 86 1.78 1.63 -9.04
N SER A 87 1.24 0.41 -9.13
CA SER A 87 0.48 0.02 -10.32
C SER A 87 -0.93 0.65 -10.33
N LYS A 88 -1.43 1.18 -9.21
CA LYS A 88 -2.70 1.94 -9.16
C LYS A 88 -2.72 3.14 -10.12
N ILE A 89 -1.55 3.65 -10.51
CA ILE A 89 -1.40 4.78 -11.44
C ILE A 89 -1.10 4.38 -12.88
N THR A 90 -0.83 3.11 -13.23
CA THR A 90 -0.48 2.76 -14.62
C THR A 90 -1.60 3.12 -15.60
N THR A 91 -2.86 2.81 -15.28
CA THR A 91 -4.00 3.19 -16.14
C THR A 91 -4.17 4.70 -16.28
N PHE A 92 -3.75 5.48 -15.27
CA PHE A 92 -3.80 6.93 -15.29
C PHE A 92 -2.67 7.53 -16.16
N LEU A 93 -1.44 7.04 -15.95
CA LEU A 93 -0.25 7.50 -16.66
C LEU A 93 -0.26 7.12 -18.14
N GLU A 94 -0.70 5.90 -18.46
CA GLU A 94 -0.77 5.35 -19.81
C GLU A 94 -1.84 6.03 -20.67
N ASN A 95 -3.03 6.30 -20.10
CA ASN A 95 -4.16 6.79 -20.89
C ASN A 95 -4.25 8.31 -20.99
N PHE A 96 -3.77 9.06 -19.99
CA PHE A 96 -4.13 10.48 -19.89
C PHE A 96 -2.95 11.45 -19.98
N TYR A 97 -1.72 10.98 -19.83
CA TYR A 97 -0.63 11.91 -19.52
C TYR A 97 0.70 11.70 -20.23
N ARG A 98 1.07 10.48 -20.64
CA ARG A 98 2.48 10.19 -21.01
C ARG A 98 3.47 10.69 -19.94
N VAL A 99 3.02 10.68 -18.70
CA VAL A 99 3.77 11.10 -17.51
C VAL A 99 4.30 9.81 -16.90
N GLU A 100 5.54 9.82 -16.46
CA GLU A 100 6.16 8.64 -15.87
C GLU A 100 5.86 8.58 -14.36
N ILE A 101 6.00 7.41 -13.74
CA ILE A 101 5.83 7.26 -12.28
C ILE A 101 6.71 8.25 -11.51
N LYS A 102 7.92 8.53 -12.02
CA LYS A 102 8.86 9.51 -11.43
C LYS A 102 8.25 10.91 -11.30
N ASP A 103 7.43 11.32 -12.26
CA ASP A 103 6.82 12.63 -12.30
C ASP A 103 5.66 12.71 -11.30
N PHE A 104 4.89 11.62 -11.16
CA PHE A 104 3.87 11.49 -10.11
C PHE A 104 4.49 11.58 -8.70
N LEU A 105 5.64 10.94 -8.48
CA LEU A 105 6.37 11.05 -7.22
C LEU A 105 6.98 12.45 -7.00
N TYR A 106 7.44 13.10 -8.07
CA TYR A 106 7.95 14.47 -8.02
C TYR A 106 6.88 15.46 -7.53
N PHE A 107 5.62 15.29 -7.94
CA PHE A 107 4.51 16.09 -7.43
C PHE A 107 4.41 16.05 -5.89
N PHE A 108 4.46 14.87 -5.28
CA PHE A 108 4.43 14.74 -3.83
C PHE A 108 5.69 15.29 -3.16
N GLN A 109 6.85 15.11 -3.78
CA GLN A 109 8.09 15.72 -3.32
C GLN A 109 7.97 17.24 -3.26
N LYS A 110 7.38 17.87 -4.27
CA LYS A 110 7.15 19.33 -4.30
C LYS A 110 6.18 19.81 -3.23
N ILE A 111 5.12 19.05 -2.96
CA ILE A 111 4.26 19.33 -1.81
C ILE A 111 5.05 19.26 -0.49
N ASN A 112 5.94 18.28 -0.35
CA ASN A 112 6.72 18.12 0.89
C ASN A 112 7.78 19.22 1.09
N GLU A 113 8.34 19.76 0.00
CA GLU A 113 9.29 20.89 0.05
C GLU A 113 8.67 22.15 0.68
N GLU A 114 7.34 22.32 0.59
CA GLU A 114 6.61 23.39 1.28
C GLU A 114 6.56 23.20 2.80
N LYS A 115 7.04 22.06 3.32
CA LYS A 115 7.03 21.67 4.74
C LYS A 115 5.66 21.86 5.40
N PRO A 116 4.59 21.25 4.86
CA PRO A 116 3.28 21.38 5.46
C PRO A 116 3.26 20.76 6.86
N GLU A 117 2.58 21.45 7.79
CA GLU A 117 2.03 20.83 8.99
C GLU A 117 0.94 19.86 8.54
N LEU A 118 1.36 18.64 8.23
CA LEU A 118 0.54 17.59 7.68
C LEU A 118 0.41 16.51 8.74
N GLU A 119 -0.82 16.32 9.21
CA GLU A 119 -1.21 15.19 10.03
C GLU A 119 -1.74 14.07 9.14
N LEU A 120 -1.47 12.82 9.54
CA LEU A 120 -1.87 11.61 8.83
C LEU A 120 -3.37 11.59 8.47
N GLU A 121 -4.22 11.98 9.42
CA GLU A 121 -5.69 11.99 9.28
C GLU A 121 -6.20 12.97 8.21
N ASN A 122 -5.42 14.04 7.96
CA ASN A 122 -5.80 15.12 7.05
C ASN A 122 -5.02 15.09 5.74
N ALA A 123 -4.11 14.12 5.55
CA ALA A 123 -3.17 14.10 4.45
C ALA A 123 -3.85 14.07 3.07
N LYS A 124 -4.83 13.18 2.89
CA LYS A 124 -5.57 13.08 1.63
C LYS A 124 -6.35 14.35 1.33
N LYS A 125 -7.06 14.89 2.33
CA LYS A 125 -7.82 16.13 2.18
C LYS A 125 -6.92 17.28 1.75
N PHE A 126 -5.78 17.44 2.42
CA PHE A 126 -4.79 18.45 2.07
C PHE A 126 -4.30 18.32 0.63
N VAL A 127 -3.94 17.11 0.18
CA VAL A 127 -3.48 16.88 -1.19
C VAL A 127 -4.59 17.12 -2.22
N LEU A 128 -5.83 16.73 -1.92
CA LEU A 128 -6.99 17.00 -2.77
C LEU A 128 -7.24 18.51 -2.92
N ASP A 129 -7.13 19.28 -1.82
CA ASP A 129 -7.24 20.74 -1.84
C ASP A 129 -6.10 21.36 -2.68
N LYS A 130 -4.87 20.84 -2.56
CA LYS A 130 -3.74 21.24 -3.42
C LYS A 130 -4.01 20.97 -4.89
N ILE A 131 -4.56 19.80 -5.24
CA ILE A 131 -4.94 19.49 -6.62
C ILE A 131 -6.05 20.41 -7.12
N GLN A 132 -6.99 20.85 -6.27
CA GLN A 132 -8.05 21.75 -6.73
C GLN A 132 -7.57 23.19 -6.93
N ASN A 133 -6.76 23.69 -6.00
CA ASN A 133 -6.41 25.11 -5.95
C ASN A 133 -5.09 25.42 -6.67
N ASP A 134 -4.13 24.50 -6.65
CA ASP A 134 -2.76 24.76 -7.10
C ASP A 134 -2.37 24.01 -8.38
N PHE A 135 -3.29 23.27 -9.04
CA PHE A 135 -2.95 22.42 -10.20
C PHE A 135 -2.22 23.12 -11.34
N TYR A 136 -2.49 24.42 -11.53
CA TYR A 136 -1.89 25.23 -12.58
C TYR A 136 -0.58 25.91 -12.13
N ASN A 137 -0.16 25.69 -10.88
CA ASN A 137 1.10 26.20 -10.35
C ASN A 137 2.27 25.40 -10.97
N PRO A 138 3.10 26.02 -11.81
CA PRO A 138 4.19 25.33 -12.49
C PRO A 138 5.29 24.86 -11.54
N THR A 139 5.37 25.40 -10.32
CA THR A 139 6.36 24.97 -9.32
C THR A 139 6.02 23.60 -8.73
N ILE A 140 4.72 23.29 -8.59
CA ILE A 140 4.22 22.04 -7.98
C ILE A 140 3.83 21.04 -9.08
N PHE A 141 3.21 21.54 -10.15
CA PHE A 141 2.60 20.75 -11.21
C PHE A 141 3.27 20.95 -12.58
N GLY A 142 4.47 21.54 -12.62
CA GLY A 142 5.24 21.79 -13.85
C GLY A 142 5.63 20.53 -14.64
N ILE A 143 5.42 19.35 -14.07
CA ILE A 143 5.49 18.05 -14.77
C ILE A 143 4.46 17.95 -15.90
N PHE A 144 3.33 18.63 -15.76
CA PHE A 144 2.30 18.71 -16.78
C PHE A 144 2.66 19.86 -17.72
N LYS A 145 3.34 19.56 -18.83
CA LYS A 145 3.77 20.58 -19.83
C LYS A 145 2.64 21.51 -20.30
N ALA A 146 1.40 21.00 -20.30
CA ALA A 146 0.18 21.77 -20.59
C ALA A 146 -0.95 21.22 -19.70
N PRO A 147 -1.12 21.74 -18.46
CA PRO A 147 -2.12 21.23 -17.53
C PRO A 147 -3.53 21.56 -18.02
N THR A 148 -4.42 20.56 -18.04
CA THR A 148 -5.82 20.73 -18.46
C THR A 148 -6.79 20.45 -17.30
N LYS A 149 -8.02 20.96 -17.40
CA LYS A 149 -9.07 20.70 -16.40
C LYS A 149 -9.46 19.21 -16.32
N HIS A 150 -9.44 18.51 -17.45
CA HIS A 150 -9.70 17.07 -17.47
C HIS A 150 -8.65 16.31 -16.68
N GLN A 151 -7.38 16.70 -16.86
CA GLN A 151 -6.27 16.15 -16.12
C GLN A 151 -6.42 16.38 -14.61
N GLN A 152 -6.62 17.62 -14.19
CA GLN A 152 -6.89 17.95 -12.78
C GLN A 152 -7.97 17.04 -12.17
N LYS A 153 -9.10 16.88 -12.86
CA LYS A 153 -10.21 16.01 -12.42
C LYS A 153 -9.78 14.56 -12.30
N SER A 154 -9.07 14.02 -13.28
CA SER A 154 -8.62 12.63 -13.24
C SER A 154 -7.63 12.39 -12.09
N LEU A 155 -6.71 13.34 -11.83
CA LEU A 155 -5.75 13.23 -10.72
C LEU A 155 -6.47 13.27 -9.37
N TYR A 156 -7.42 14.19 -9.24
CA TYR A 156 -8.29 14.28 -8.07
C TYR A 156 -9.00 12.94 -7.82
N GLN A 157 -9.67 12.40 -8.84
CA GLN A 157 -10.40 11.14 -8.73
C GLN A 157 -9.49 9.95 -8.44
N LEU A 158 -8.26 9.94 -8.96
CA LEU A 158 -7.28 8.92 -8.64
C LEU A 158 -6.93 8.93 -7.16
N ILE A 159 -6.54 10.09 -6.62
CA ILE A 159 -6.19 10.23 -5.20
C ILE A 159 -7.42 9.94 -4.32
N GLU A 160 -8.59 10.48 -4.68
CA GLU A 160 -9.84 10.31 -3.95
C GLU A 160 -10.29 8.85 -3.87
N ASN A 161 -10.23 8.10 -4.98
CA ASN A 161 -10.85 6.77 -5.06
C ASN A 161 -9.87 5.60 -4.89
N LYS A 162 -8.56 5.82 -5.07
CA LYS A 162 -7.57 4.72 -5.11
C LYS A 162 -6.52 4.75 -3.99
N TYR A 163 -6.36 5.90 -3.33
CA TYR A 163 -5.38 6.07 -2.27
C TYR A 163 -6.05 6.31 -0.92
N SER A 164 -5.57 5.64 0.13
CA SER A 164 -6.01 5.91 1.50
C SER A 164 -5.27 7.12 2.10
N ASN A 165 -5.73 7.59 3.27
CA ASN A 165 -5.08 8.70 3.98
C ASN A 165 -3.60 8.43 4.24
N ILE A 166 -3.28 7.21 4.66
CA ILE A 166 -1.91 6.84 4.99
C ILE A 166 -1.02 6.73 3.76
N GLU A 167 -1.51 6.17 2.66
CA GLU A 167 -0.72 6.10 1.43
C GLU A 167 -0.37 7.51 0.94
N VAL A 168 -1.32 8.45 1.00
CA VAL A 168 -1.07 9.85 0.64
C VAL A 168 -0.08 10.51 1.60
N TYR A 169 -0.23 10.31 2.91
CA TYR A 169 0.70 10.83 3.90
C TYR A 169 2.12 10.33 3.67
N VAL A 170 2.28 9.03 3.41
CA VAL A 170 3.57 8.41 3.10
C VAL A 170 4.14 8.99 1.81
N LEU A 171 3.34 9.11 0.75
CA LEU A 171 3.77 9.71 -0.51
C LEU A 171 4.29 11.14 -0.34
N VAL A 172 3.65 11.95 0.51
CA VAL A 172 4.10 13.32 0.81
C VAL A 172 5.34 13.29 1.70
N LYS A 173 5.30 12.67 2.89
CA LYS A 173 6.34 12.83 3.91
C LYS A 173 7.59 11.99 3.65
N LYS A 174 7.47 10.84 2.98
CA LYS A 174 8.58 9.94 2.71
C LYS A 174 8.87 10.00 1.22
N ASN A 175 10.05 10.50 0.85
CA ASN A 175 10.55 10.43 -0.52
C ASN A 175 10.70 8.96 -0.93
N ILE A 176 9.69 8.43 -1.61
CA ILE A 176 9.72 7.07 -2.14
C ILE A 176 10.68 7.10 -3.34
N ASN A 177 11.88 6.55 -3.16
CA ASN A 177 12.82 6.40 -4.25
C ASN A 177 12.45 5.18 -5.08
N LEU A 178 12.30 5.38 -6.39
CA LEU A 178 12.29 4.27 -7.37
C LEU A 178 13.70 3.68 -7.37
N LYS A 179 13.84 2.41 -6.95
CA LYS A 179 15.06 1.64 -7.16
C LYS A 179 15.21 1.24 -8.62
#